data_AF-A0AAU3W6U0-F1
#
_entry.id   AF-A0AAU3W6U0-F1
#
_cell.length_a   1.000
_cell.length_b   1.000
_cell.length_c   1.000
_cell.angle_alpha   90.00
_cell.angle_beta   90.00
_cell.angle_gamma   90.00
#
_symmetry.space_group_name_H-M   'P 1'
#
loop_
_entity.id
_entity.type
_entity.pdbx_description
1 polymer ?
#
loop_
_entity_poly.entity_id
_entity_poly.type
_entity_poly.pdbx_seq_one_letter_code
_entity_poly.pdbx_strand_id
1 'polypeptide(L)' 'MDEEQPVLMNVTCRTEGCPVCGVTYTGVPMYPNAAPPTYRAVCGQCGQAVTDLVPSTT' A
#
# COMPACT_ATOMS: atom_id res chain seq x y z
N MET A 1 4.22 -25.71 0.37
CA MET A 1 4.66 -24.32 0.16
C MET A 1 3.44 -23.51 0.54
N ASP A 2 3.36 -23.04 1.78
CA ASP A 2 2.24 -22.21 2.21
C ASP A 2 2.31 -20.91 1.42
N GLU A 3 1.40 -20.72 0.47
CA GLU A 3 1.27 -19.47 -0.26
C GLU A 3 0.82 -18.40 0.75
N GLU A 4 1.72 -17.49 1.12
CA GLU A 4 1.38 -16.38 2.02
C GLU A 4 0.16 -15.64 1.47
N GLN A 5 -0.94 -15.67 2.24
CA GLN A 5 -2.17 -15.02 1.82
C GLN A 5 -2.00 -13.50 1.82
N PRO A 6 -2.59 -12.79 0.84
CA PRO A 6 -2.49 -11.34 0.80
C PRO A 6 -3.24 -10.71 1.98
N VAL A 7 -2.64 -9.67 2.56
CA VAL A 7 -3.31 -8.82 3.54
C VAL A 7 -3.95 -7.65 2.80
N LEU A 8 -5.24 -7.42 3.04
CA LEU A 8 -5.94 -6.27 2.48
C LEU A 8 -5.51 -5.00 3.22
N MET A 9 -5.09 -3.99 2.46
CA MET A 9 -4.56 -2.73 2.98
C MET A 9 -5.37 -1.54 2.48
N ASN A 10 -5.46 -0.52 3.33
CA ASN A 10 -5.81 0.83 2.97
C ASN A 10 -4.52 1.59 2.64
N VAL A 11 -4.44 2.16 1.45
CA VAL A 11 -3.24 2.75 0.86
C VAL A 11 -3.52 4.20 0.52
N THR A 12 -2.82 5.14 1.13
CA THR A 12 -3.05 6.58 0.91
C THR A 12 -1.82 7.26 0.33
N CYS A 13 -1.92 7.85 -0.86
CA CYS A 13 -0.81 8.66 -1.37
C CYS A 13 -0.73 9.97 -0.60
N ARG A 14 0.44 10.29 -0.02
CA ARG A 14 0.68 11.55 0.73
C ARG A 14 1.68 12.48 0.02
N THR A 15 2.02 12.19 -1.23
CA THR A 15 2.99 12.98 -2.00
C THR A 15 2.36 14.31 -2.42
N GLU A 16 2.89 15.41 -1.91
CA GLU A 16 2.49 16.77 -2.34
C GLU A 16 2.67 16.94 -3.85
N GLY A 17 1.70 17.57 -4.50
CA GLY A 17 1.69 17.75 -5.96
C GLY A 17 1.24 16.52 -6.77
N CYS A 18 1.01 15.36 -6.13
CA CYS A 18 0.38 14.22 -6.81
C CYS A 18 -1.12 14.48 -7.04
N PRO A 19 -1.68 14.16 -8.23
CA PRO A 19 -3.11 14.31 -8.51
C PRO A 19 -4.03 13.55 -7.54
N VAL A 20 -3.52 12.50 -6.90
CA VAL A 20 -4.25 11.66 -5.94
C VAL A 20 -3.71 11.79 -4.52
N CYS A 21 -3.01 12.88 -4.21
CA CYS A 21 -2.60 13.17 -2.84
C CYS A 21 -3.83 13.24 -1.92
N GLY A 22 -3.80 12.49 -0.82
CA GLY A 22 -4.90 12.36 0.14
C GLY A 22 -5.96 11.33 -0.23
N VAL A 23 -5.90 10.71 -1.41
CA VAL A 23 -6.83 9.65 -1.80
C VAL A 23 -6.42 8.33 -1.18
N THR A 24 -7.36 7.68 -0.49
CA THR A 24 -7.20 6.34 0.09
C THR A 24 -7.85 5.29 -0.79
N TYR A 25 -7.06 4.30 -1.24
CA TYR A 25 -7.54 3.09 -1.90
C TYR A 25 -7.71 2.00 -0.86
N THR A 26 -8.91 1.45 -0.75
CA THR A 26 -9.24 0.43 0.25
C THR A 26 -9.18 -0.98 -0.36
N GLY A 27 -8.90 -1.98 0.48
CA GLY A 27 -8.91 -3.38 0.05
C GLY A 27 -7.82 -3.74 -0.96
N VAL A 28 -6.69 -3.03 -0.97
CA VAL A 28 -5.57 -3.34 -1.86
C VAL A 28 -4.86 -4.60 -1.36
N PRO A 29 -4.80 -5.69 -2.12
CA PRO A 29 -4.10 -6.90 -1.69
C PRO A 29 -2.59 -6.66 -1.70
N MET A 30 -1.94 -6.86 -0.56
CA MET A 30 -0.49 -6.78 -0.42
C MET A 30 0.09 -8.07 0.16
N TYR A 31 1.17 -8.53 -0.47
CA TYR A 31 1.94 -9.66 0.02
C TYR A 31 3.07 -9.15 0.94
N PRO A 32 3.29 -9.80 2.10
CA PRO A 32 4.40 -9.46 2.96
C PRO A 32 5.74 -9.80 2.28
N ASN A 33 6.72 -8.93 2.45
CA ASN A 33 8.10 -9.16 2.01
C ASN A 33 8.86 -9.96 3.06
N ALA A 34 9.78 -10.83 2.61
CA ALA A 34 10.67 -11.57 3.48
C ALA A 34 11.63 -10.69 4.31
N ALA A 35 11.88 -9.45 3.87
CA ALA A 35 12.73 -8.48 4.55
C ALA A 35 12.03 -7.13 4.70
N PRO A 36 12.30 -6.36 5.77
CA PRO A 36 11.72 -5.04 5.97
C PRO A 36 11.98 -4.05 4.82
N PRO A 37 11.05 -3.10 4.58
CA PRO A 37 9.72 -3.01 5.17
C PRO A 37 8.80 -4.16 4.70
N THR A 38 7.99 -4.68 5.64
CA THR A 38 7.09 -5.82 5.43
C THR A 38 6.13 -5.59 4.27
N TYR A 39 5.63 -4.37 4.09
CA TYR A 39 4.78 -4.01 2.95
C TYR A 39 5.40 -2.85 2.18
N ARG A 40 5.24 -2.88 0.85
CA ARG A 40 5.74 -1.85 -0.06
C ARG A 40 4.67 -1.55 -1.10
N ALA A 41 4.49 -0.27 -1.39
CA ALA A 41 3.57 0.17 -2.42
C ALA A 41 4.11 1.42 -3.13
N VAL A 42 3.66 1.62 -4.35
CA VAL A 42 4.00 2.77 -5.18
C VAL A 42 2.70 3.37 -5.71
N CYS A 43 2.58 4.70 -5.66
CA CYS A 43 1.43 5.39 -6.23
C CYS A 43 1.50 5.29 -7.75
N GLY A 44 0.47 4.71 -8.38
CA GLY A 44 0.42 4.57 -9.84
C GLY A 44 0.36 5.88 -10.62
N GLN A 45 0.05 7.02 -9.96
CA GLN A 45 -0.10 8.33 -10.62
C GLN A 45 1.19 9.15 -10.62
N CYS A 46 1.92 9.20 -9.51
CA CYS A 46 3.17 9.96 -9.39
C CYS A 46 4.43 9.09 -9.31
N GLY A 47 4.29 7.77 -9.26
CA GLY A 47 5.40 6.82 -9.15
C GLY A 47 6.16 6.88 -7.82
N GLN A 48 5.69 7.65 -6.83
CA GLN A 48 6.34 7.76 -5.53
C GLN A 48 5.95 6.61 -4.61
N ALA A 49 6.87 6.22 -3.72
CA ALA A 49 6.59 5.22 -2.70
C ALA A 49 5.48 5.70 -1.75
N VAL A 50 4.53 4.81 -1.44
CA VAL A 50 3.48 5.09 -0.45
C VAL A 50 3.90 4.52 0.89
N THR A 51 3.96 5.39 1.90
CA THR A 51 4.32 5.02 3.27
C THR A 51 3.10 4.86 4.18
N ASP A 52 1.94 5.40 3.79
CA ASP A 52 0.68 5.31 4.52
C ASP A 52 -0.07 4.04 4.10
N LEU A 53 0.35 2.92 4.71
CA LEU A 53 -0.16 1.56 4.50
C LEU A 53 -0.74 1.05 5.81
N VAL A 54 -2.06 0.89 5.86
CA VAL A 54 -2.77 0.46 7.08
C VAL A 54 -3.58 -0.79 6.78
N PRO A 55 -3.46 -1.88 7.58
CA PRO A 55 -4.30 -3.06 7.40
C PRO A 55 -5.78 -2.70 7.44
N SER A 56 -6.54 -3.19 6.47
CA SER A 56 -7.99 -3.07 6.44
C SER A 56 -8.56 -4.05 7.46
N THR A 57 -8.95 -3.57 8.64
CA THR A 57 -9.80 -4.36 9.54
C THR A 57 -11.16 -4.49 8.87
N THR A 58 -11.46 -5.69 8.37
CA THR A 58 -12.83 -6.04 7.96
C THR A 58 -13.65 -6.30 9.21
#